data_AF-A0A183E998-F1
#
_entry.id   AF-A0A183E998-F1
#
_cell.length_a   1.000
_cell.length_b   1.000
_cell.length_c   1.000
_cell.angle_alpha   90.00
_cell.angle_beta   90.00
_cell.angle_gamma   90.00
#
_symmetry.space_group_name_H-M   'P 1'
#
loop_
_entity.id
_entity.type
_entity.pdbx_description
1 polymer ?
#
loop_
_entity_poly.entity_id
_entity_poly.type
_entity_poly.pdbx_seq_one_letter_code
_entity_poly.pdbx_strand_id
1 'polypeptide(L)'
;MTSVRSPSDSPSRHITVVDVYDLAASIGKDFERIIEQFGHDSVIAALETLESLANHNEKENEEILMLKKAVERLENDKQVKQQDRIKFEMELEAVEENYRKEIDDLWSTVKNLQLENKHLSLVFVAQQGG
;
A
#
# COMPACT_ATOMS: atom_id res chain seq x y z
N MET A 1 6.55 -13.22 -15.51
CA MET A 1 5.73 -12.23 -16.25
C MET A 1 4.29 -12.68 -16.21
N THR A 2 3.51 -12.19 -15.25
CA THR A 2 2.10 -12.52 -15.09
C THR A 2 1.30 -11.68 -16.09
N SER A 3 0.72 -12.34 -17.09
CA SER A 3 -0.15 -11.70 -18.08
C SER A 3 -1.43 -11.27 -17.37
N VAL A 4 -1.47 -10.02 -16.89
CA VAL A 4 -2.68 -9.38 -16.38
C VAL A 4 -3.65 -9.29 -17.54
N ARG A 5 -4.66 -10.17 -17.53
CA ARG A 5 -5.75 -10.15 -18.49
C ARG A 5 -6.40 -8.76 -18.42
N SER A 6 -6.31 -8.00 -19.51
CA SER A 6 -6.81 -6.65 -19.56
C SER A 6 -8.33 -6.64 -19.30
N PRO A 7 -8.87 -5.65 -18.57
CA PRO A 7 -10.32 -5.53 -18.31
C PRO A 7 -11.16 -5.29 -19.59
N SER A 8 -10.52 -5.27 -20.75
CA SER A 8 -11.13 -5.15 -22.07
C SER A 8 -11.60 -6.48 -22.69
N ASP A 9 -11.32 -7.62 -22.06
CA ASP A 9 -11.66 -8.98 -22.56
C ASP A 9 -12.86 -9.61 -21.86
N SER A 10 -13.81 -8.78 -21.39
CA SER A 10 -15.08 -9.25 -20.85
C SER A 10 -16.00 -9.68 -22.01
N PRO A 11 -16.43 -10.96 -22.10
CA PRO A 11 -17.30 -11.45 -23.18
C PRO A 11 -18.64 -10.68 -23.27
N SER A 12 -19.01 -9.95 -22.22
CA SER A 12 -20.17 -9.07 -22.12
C SER A 12 -20.16 -7.90 -23.11
N ARG A 13 -19.01 -7.53 -23.70
CA ARG A 13 -18.88 -6.32 -24.53
C ARG A 13 -19.48 -6.45 -25.95
N HIS A 14 -19.87 -7.67 -26.32
CA HIS A 14 -20.45 -8.00 -27.63
C HIS A 14 -21.84 -8.64 -27.55
N ILE A 15 -22.47 -8.66 -26.38
CA ILE A 15 -23.85 -9.11 -26.24
C ILE A 15 -24.79 -8.04 -26.79
N THR A 16 -25.55 -8.39 -27.82
CA THR A 16 -26.63 -7.55 -28.33
C THR A 16 -27.93 -7.86 -27.59
N VAL A 17 -28.89 -6.95 -27.71
CA VAL A 17 -30.24 -7.15 -27.19
C VAL A 17 -30.89 -8.41 -27.79
N VAL A 18 -30.58 -8.72 -29.06
CA VAL A 18 -31.09 -9.92 -29.74
C VAL A 18 -30.57 -11.19 -29.07
N ASP A 19 -29.27 -11.25 -28.75
CA ASP A 19 -28.67 -12.41 -28.09
C ASP A 19 -29.28 -12.69 -26.71
N VAL A 20 -29.66 -11.62 -25.98
CA VAL A 20 -30.34 -11.75 -24.67
C VAL A 20 -31.75 -12.33 -24.83
N TYR A 21 -32.49 -11.88 -25.85
CA TYR A 21 -33.83 -12.40 -26.12
C TYR A 21 -33.80 -13.86 -26.59
N ASP A 22 -32.85 -14.23 -27.43
CA ASP A 22 -32.67 -15.61 -27.89
C ASP A 22 -32.33 -16.54 -26.72
N LEU A 23 -31.44 -16.09 -25.83
CA LEU A 23 -31.11 -16.82 -24.61
C LEU A 23 -32.33 -16.95 -23.68
N ALA A 24 -33.07 -15.86 -23.46
CA ALA A 24 -34.26 -15.88 -22.63
C ALA A 24 -35.34 -16.83 -23.19
N ALA A 25 -35.52 -16.85 -24.52
CA ALA A 25 -36.43 -17.78 -25.17
C ALA A 25 -35.98 -19.24 -25.02
N SER A 26 -34.67 -19.51 -25.08
CA SER A 26 -34.12 -20.85 -24.84
C SER A 26 -34.37 -21.30 -23.39
N ILE A 27 -34.08 -20.44 -22.41
CA ILE A 27 -34.30 -20.72 -20.99
C ILE A 27 -35.79 -20.97 -20.71
N GLY A 28 -36.68 -20.17 -21.29
CA GLY A 28 -38.13 -20.35 -21.17
C GLY A 28 -38.60 -21.74 -21.65
N LYS A 29 -38.10 -22.20 -22.80
CA LYS A 29 -38.40 -23.55 -23.33
C LYS A 29 -37.89 -24.66 -22.41
N ASP A 30 -36.74 -24.46 -21.78
CA ASP A 30 -36.21 -25.43 -20.82
C ASP A 30 -37.05 -25.48 -19.54
N PHE A 31 -37.55 -24.33 -19.06
CA PHE A 31 -38.52 -24.30 -17.96
C PHE A 31 -39.84 -24.97 -18.32
N GLU A 32 -40.39 -24.75 -19.52
CA GLU A 32 -41.59 -25.47 -19.98
C GLU A 32 -41.41 -26.99 -19.87
N ARG A 33 -40.26 -27.51 -20.35
CA ARG A 33 -39.94 -28.94 -20.27
C ARG A 33 -39.84 -29.44 -18.82
N ILE A 34 -39.23 -28.66 -17.93
CA ILE A 34 -39.13 -29.01 -16.51
C ILE A 34 -40.51 -29.01 -15.85
N ILE A 35 -41.36 -28.03 -16.17
CA ILE A 35 -42.73 -27.93 -15.63
C ILE A 35 -43.57 -29.13 -16.09
N GLU A 36 -43.49 -29.50 -17.37
CA GLU A 36 -44.18 -30.66 -17.92
C GLU A 36 -43.79 -31.96 -17.20
N GLN A 37 -42.52 -32.10 -16.80
CA GLN A 37 -41.99 -33.33 -16.23
C GLN A 37 -42.03 -33.39 -14.69
N PHE A 38 -41.86 -32.27 -14.01
CA PHE A 38 -41.66 -32.19 -12.55
C PHE A 38 -42.60 -31.19 -11.85
N GLY A 39 -43.51 -30.56 -12.59
CA GLY A 39 -44.41 -29.54 -12.07
C GLY A 39 -43.75 -28.18 -11.85
N HIS A 40 -44.59 -27.16 -11.70
CA HIS A 40 -44.15 -25.77 -11.56
C HIS A 40 -43.34 -25.48 -10.29
N ASP A 41 -43.64 -26.15 -9.18
CA ASP A 41 -42.92 -26.00 -7.90
C ASP A 41 -41.41 -26.27 -8.03
N SER A 42 -41.02 -27.18 -8.93
CA SER A 42 -39.61 -27.51 -9.17
C SER A 42 -38.83 -26.33 -9.77
N VAL A 43 -39.47 -25.55 -10.66
CA VAL A 43 -38.86 -24.35 -11.25
C VAL A 43 -38.76 -23.24 -10.20
N ILE A 44 -39.80 -23.07 -9.38
CA ILE A 44 -39.82 -22.07 -8.30
C ILE A 44 -38.67 -22.34 -7.31
N ALA A 45 -38.54 -23.57 -6.82
CA ALA A 45 -37.48 -23.95 -5.88
C ALA A 45 -36.06 -23.75 -6.46
N ALA A 46 -35.88 -24.03 -7.76
CA ALA A 46 -34.60 -23.78 -8.44
C ALA A 46 -34.28 -22.28 -8.54
N LEU A 47 -35.28 -21.44 -8.84
CA LEU A 47 -35.11 -19.99 -8.92
C LEU A 47 -34.86 -19.36 -7.54
N GLU A 48 -35.55 -19.81 -6.49
CA GLU A 48 -35.28 -19.38 -5.11
C GLU A 48 -33.86 -19.73 -4.67
N THR A 49 -33.39 -20.92 -5.02
CA THR A 49 -32.01 -21.35 -4.73
C THR A 49 -31.00 -20.49 -5.50
N LEU A 50 -31.27 -20.20 -6.78
CA LEU A 50 -30.43 -19.35 -7.61
C LEU A 50 -30.37 -17.92 -7.07
N GLU A 51 -31.50 -17.36 -6.63
CA GLU A 51 -31.57 -16.05 -5.99
C GLU A 51 -30.73 -16.02 -4.69
N SER A 52 -30.85 -17.05 -3.84
CA SER A 52 -30.06 -17.16 -2.62
C SER A 52 -28.55 -17.16 -2.92
N LEU A 53 -28.13 -17.94 -3.91
CA LEU A 53 -26.73 -18.00 -4.35
C LEU A 53 -26.25 -16.69 -4.96
N ALA A 54 -27.08 -16.04 -5.80
CA ALA A 54 -26.75 -14.75 -6.39
C ALA A 54 -26.58 -13.66 -5.33
N ASN A 55 -27.50 -13.59 -4.36
CA ASN A 55 -27.42 -12.65 -3.24
C ASN A 55 -26.20 -12.91 -2.35
N HIS A 56 -25.82 -14.18 -2.15
CA HIS A 56 -24.62 -14.52 -1.41
C HIS A 56 -23.36 -14.09 -2.16
N ASN A 57 -23.29 -14.37 -3.46
CA ASN A 57 -22.16 -14.01 -4.31
C ASN A 57 -21.97 -12.49 -4.40
N GLU A 58 -23.05 -11.71 -4.47
CA GLU A 58 -22.98 -10.25 -4.46
C GLU A 58 -22.33 -9.74 -3.17
N LYS A 59 -22.76 -10.24 -2.00
CA LYS A 59 -22.17 -9.89 -0.70
C LYS A 59 -20.70 -10.29 -0.59
N GLU A 60 -20.34 -11.50 -1.03
CA GLU A 60 -18.94 -11.94 -1.06
C GLU A 60 -18.10 -11.03 -1.97
N ASN A 61 -18.64 -10.62 -3.11
CA ASN A 61 -17.93 -9.75 -4.04
C ASN A 61 -17.76 -8.32 -3.47
N GLU A 62 -18.76 -7.80 -2.75
CA GLU A 62 -18.64 -6.56 -1.98
C GLU A 62 -17.54 -6.66 -0.90
N GLU A 63 -17.49 -7.77 -0.16
CA GLU A 63 -16.46 -8.01 0.85
C GLU A 63 -15.06 -8.09 0.22
N ILE A 64 -14.92 -8.80 -0.89
CA ILE A 64 -13.67 -8.87 -1.66
C ILE A 64 -13.24 -7.46 -2.11
N LEU A 65 -14.17 -6.63 -2.58
CA LEU A 65 -13.88 -5.26 -3.00
C LEU A 65 -13.39 -4.41 -1.81
N MET A 66 -14.07 -4.52 -0.67
CA MET A 66 -13.67 -3.82 0.56
C MET A 66 -12.27 -4.26 1.04
N LEU A 67 -12.00 -5.57 1.04
CA LEU A 67 -10.71 -6.12 1.43
C LEU A 67 -9.59 -5.67 0.50
N LYS A 68 -9.82 -5.67 -0.82
CA LYS A 68 -8.85 -5.15 -1.79
C LYS A 68 -8.50 -3.69 -1.53
N LYS A 69 -9.51 -2.85 -1.25
CA LYS A 69 -9.30 -1.44 -0.90
C LYS A 69 -8.55 -1.27 0.42
N ALA A 70 -8.83 -2.12 1.40
CA ALA A 70 -8.13 -2.12 2.68
C ALA A 70 -6.65 -2.52 2.52
N VAL A 71 -6.36 -3.53 1.70
CA VAL A 71 -4.99 -3.95 1.35
C VAL A 71 -4.24 -2.81 0.68
N GLU A 72 -4.81 -2.20 -0.36
CA GLU A 72 -4.20 -1.07 -1.07
C GLU A 72 -3.86 0.08 -0.11
N ARG A 73 -4.79 0.43 0.78
CA ARG A 73 -4.56 1.45 1.81
C ARG A 73 -3.41 1.07 2.75
N LEU A 74 -3.39 -0.17 3.25
CA LEU A 74 -2.36 -0.64 4.18
C LEU A 74 -0.97 -0.70 3.53
N GLU A 75 -0.90 -1.08 2.26
CA GLU A 75 0.34 -1.07 1.49
C GLU A 75 0.88 0.35 1.31
N ASN A 76 0.01 1.32 1.02
CA ASN A 76 0.38 2.74 0.94
C ASN A 76 0.87 3.26 2.30
N ASP A 77 0.11 3.04 3.38
CA ASP A 77 0.49 3.45 4.74
C ASP A 77 1.85 2.85 5.15
N LYS A 78 2.11 1.59 4.78
CA LYS A 78 3.41 0.93 5.02
C LYS A 78 4.54 1.61 4.25
N GLN A 79 4.33 1.95 2.97
CA GLN A 79 5.32 2.63 2.15
C GLN A 79 5.64 4.03 2.70
N VAL A 80 4.63 4.80 3.08
CA VAL A 80 4.80 6.13 3.67
C VAL A 80 5.61 6.04 4.96
N LYS A 81 5.24 5.15 5.89
CA LYS A 81 5.99 4.93 7.14
C LYS A 81 7.43 4.52 6.90
N GLN A 82 7.69 3.69 5.89
CA GLN A 82 9.06 3.30 5.54
C GLN A 82 9.86 4.49 5.00
N GLN A 83 9.25 5.32 4.15
CA GLN A 83 9.90 6.52 3.63
C GLN A 83 10.22 7.52 4.75
N ASP A 84 9.28 7.72 5.68
CA ASP A 84 9.49 8.63 6.81
C ASP A 84 10.58 8.13 7.75
N ARG A 85 10.66 6.81 7.98
CA ARG A 85 11.77 6.21 8.74
C ARG A 85 13.12 6.48 8.08
N ILE A 86 13.23 6.29 6.77
CA ILE A 86 14.48 6.55 6.03
C ILE A 86 14.86 8.03 6.13
N LYS A 87 13.90 8.95 5.96
CA LYS A 87 14.16 10.39 6.11
C LYS A 87 14.67 10.73 7.51
N PHE A 88 14.03 10.19 8.54
CA PHE A 88 14.44 10.40 9.93
C PHE A 88 15.86 9.87 10.20
N GLU A 89 16.19 8.67 9.69
CA GLU A 89 17.54 8.11 9.80
C GLU A 89 18.59 9.01 9.13
N MET A 90 18.30 9.56 7.94
CA MET A 90 19.19 10.51 7.24
C MET A 90 19.36 11.83 7.99
N GLU A 91 18.27 12.39 8.53
CA GLU A 91 18.33 13.61 9.33
C GLU A 91 19.14 13.41 10.61
N LEU A 92 18.97 12.25 11.26
CA LEU A 92 19.74 11.89 12.45
C LEU A 92 21.23 11.76 12.15
N GLU A 93 21.60 11.07 11.07
CA GLU A 93 23.00 10.95 10.63
C GLU A 93 23.63 12.33 10.34
N ALA A 94 22.89 13.22 9.68
CA ALA A 94 23.36 14.58 9.41
C ALA A 94 23.60 15.38 10.71
N VAL A 95 22.73 15.23 11.71
CA VAL A 95 22.89 15.86 13.03
C VAL A 95 24.10 15.30 13.76
N GLU A 96 24.28 13.97 13.77
CA GLU A 96 25.45 13.33 14.40
C GLU A 96 26.77 13.78 13.75
N GLU A 97 26.79 13.88 12.42
CA GLU A 97 27.97 14.36 11.70
C GLU A 97 28.28 15.83 12.00
N ASN A 98 27.25 16.67 12.14
CA ASN A 98 27.45 18.06 12.55
C ASN A 98 28.03 18.14 13.97
N TYR A 99 27.51 17.36 14.91
CA TYR A 99 28.06 17.32 16.27
C TYR A 99 29.51 16.83 16.31
N ARG A 100 29.87 15.83 15.48
CA ARG A 100 31.27 15.39 15.36
C ARG A 100 32.19 16.53 14.93
N LYS A 101 31.80 17.28 13.90
CA LYS A 101 32.57 18.44 13.42
C LYS A 101 32.70 19.52 14.48
N GLU A 102 31.62 19.85 15.17
CA GLU A 102 31.64 20.84 16.24
C GLU A 102 32.57 20.42 17.39
N ILE A 103 32.58 19.14 17.75
CA ILE A 103 33.49 18.60 18.77
C ILE A 103 34.96 18.72 18.32
N ASP A 104 35.25 18.38 17.07
CA ASP A 104 36.62 18.48 16.51
C ASP A 104 37.10 19.94 16.45
N ASP A 105 36.23 20.87 16.04
CA ASP A 105 36.53 22.30 16.00
C ASP A 105 36.78 22.88 17.40
N LEU A 106 35.96 22.48 18.38
CA LEU A 106 36.15 22.84 19.79
C LEU A 106 37.46 22.27 20.33
N TRP A 107 37.80 21.02 20.00
CA TRP A 107 39.07 20.41 20.39
C TRP A 107 40.28 21.16 19.82
N SER A 108 40.22 21.52 18.55
CA SER A 108 41.25 22.33 17.88
C SER A 108 41.41 23.68 18.56
N THR A 109 40.29 24.34 18.87
CA THR A 109 40.27 25.62 19.59
C THR A 109 40.92 25.52 20.97
N VAL A 110 40.54 24.50 21.77
CA VAL A 110 41.12 24.26 23.10
C VAL A 110 42.62 24.02 23.00
N LYS A 111 43.08 23.22 22.03
CA LYS A 111 44.50 22.94 21.83
C LYS A 111 45.29 24.21 21.49
N ASN A 112 44.75 25.06 20.62
CA ASN A 112 45.38 26.34 20.25
C ASN A 112 45.49 27.27 21.46
N LEU A 113 44.40 27.43 22.24
CA LEU A 113 44.40 28.23 23.46
C LEU A 113 45.38 27.71 24.52
N GLN A 114 45.53 26.39 24.65
CA GLN A 114 46.51 25.79 25.56
C GLN A 114 47.95 26.07 25.12
N LEU A 115 48.24 26.02 23.81
CA LEU A 115 49.55 26.36 23.27
C LEU A 115 49.89 27.84 23.49
N GLU A 116 48.94 28.73 23.23
CA GLU A 116 49.10 30.17 23.43
C GLU A 116 49.32 30.51 24.91
N ASN A 117 48.56 29.93 25.83
CA ASN A 117 48.77 30.10 27.27
C ASN A 117 50.16 29.65 27.74
N LYS A 118 50.65 28.50 27.23
CA LYS A 118 52.00 28.03 27.53
C LYS A 118 53.05 29.01 27.01
N HIS A 119 52.90 29.49 25.78
CA HIS A 119 53.80 30.47 25.18
C HIS A 119 53.83 31.77 26.00
N LEU A 120 52.67 32.34 26.33
CA LEU A 120 52.56 33.56 27.12
C LEU A 120 53.17 33.39 28.52
N SER A 121 52.96 32.24 29.16
CA SER A 121 53.53 31.93 30.46
C SER A 121 55.07 31.86 30.41
N LEU A 122 55.64 31.27 29.35
CA LEU A 122 57.10 31.26 29.14
C LEU A 122 57.66 32.67 28.94
N VAL A 123 56.99 33.50 28.13
CA VAL A 123 57.39 34.90 27.91
C VAL A 123 57.32 35.70 29.20
N PHE A 124 56.26 35.53 29.99
CA PHE A 124 56.10 36.22 31.27
C PHE A 124 57.18 35.85 32.28
N VAL A 125 57.51 34.55 32.39
CA VAL A 125 58.60 34.08 33.26
C VAL A 125 59.96 34.63 32.79
N ALA A 126 60.21 34.69 31.48
CA ALA A 126 61.43 35.26 30.94
C ALA A 126 61.56 36.78 31.20
N GLN A 127 60.43 37.50 31.31
CA GLN A 127 60.41 38.93 31.63
C GLN A 127 60.54 39.26 33.12
N GLN A 128 60.15 38.34 34.02
CA GLN A 128 60.26 38.51 35.49
C GLN A 128 61.61 38.00 36.04
N GLY A 129 62.37 37.25 35.26
CA GLY A 129 63.63 36.61 35.67
C GLY A 129 64.92 37.36 35.29
N GLY A 130 64.83 38.61 34.83
CA GLY A 130 65.96 39.51 34.57
C GLY A 130 65.82 40.81 35.32
#